data_AF-A0A368NFJ9-F1
#
_entry.id   AF-A0A368NFJ9-F1
#
_cell.length_a   1.000
_cell.length_b   1.000
_cell.length_c   1.000
_cell.angle_alpha   90.00
_cell.angle_beta   90.00
_cell.angle_gamma   90.00
#
_symmetry.space_group_name_H-M   'P 1'
#
loop_
_entity.id
_entity.type
_entity.pdbx_description
1 polymer ?
#
loop_
_entity_poly.entity_id
_entity_poly.type
_entity_poly.pdbx_seq_one_letter_code
_entity_poly.pdbx_strand_id
1 'polypeptide(L)'
;MSNSNRFADRTDAGERLAAELVDRGVDADLVLAIPRGGLPLGRVVADALDAPLDVVIASKIGAPGNPEYAIGAVASDGSVWLDDDAIASLGVSDGYVERERDHELRATREKASRYRGGRDPLDPTGKRVVVVDDGVATGSTAIAALRLVREGGAERVVLAVPVGPPDTVSELESVADAVIVLRTPGSFGAVGAFYDRFGQVTDEEAMTYLDDGI
;
A
#
# COMPACT_ATOMS: atom_id res chain seq x y z
N MET A 1 -5.48 32.76 -5.41
CA MET A 1 -5.77 31.31 -5.30
C MET A 1 -4.62 30.59 -5.97
N SER A 2 -3.69 30.04 -5.17
CA SER A 2 -2.51 29.36 -5.73
C SER A 2 -2.98 28.06 -6.37
N ASN A 3 -2.98 28.03 -7.70
CA ASN A 3 -3.28 26.85 -8.49
C ASN A 3 -2.05 25.93 -8.51
N SER A 4 -1.57 25.53 -7.32
CA SER A 4 -0.46 24.58 -7.24
C SER A 4 -1.00 23.21 -7.61
N ASN A 5 -0.52 22.69 -8.74
CA ASN A 5 -0.77 21.33 -9.18
C ASN A 5 0.00 20.30 -8.32
N ARG A 6 0.66 20.75 -7.24
CA ARG A 6 1.52 19.99 -6.34
C ARG A 6 1.04 20.10 -4.89
N PHE A 7 1.36 19.11 -4.09
CA PHE A 7 1.22 19.11 -2.64
C PHE A 7 2.46 19.75 -2.01
N ALA A 8 2.32 20.44 -0.89
CA ALA A 8 3.45 21.09 -0.22
C ALA A 8 4.46 20.06 0.30
N ASP A 9 3.96 18.97 0.87
CA ASP A 9 4.69 17.81 1.38
C ASP A 9 3.72 16.64 1.61
N ARG A 10 4.20 15.55 2.23
CA ARG A 10 3.38 14.38 2.55
C ARG A 10 2.26 14.69 3.55
N THR A 11 2.47 15.59 4.49
CA THR A 11 1.43 15.96 5.48
C THR A 11 0.28 16.69 4.78
N ASP A 12 0.57 17.69 3.94
CA ASP A 12 -0.46 18.38 3.14
C ASP A 12 -1.23 17.42 2.22
N ALA A 13 -0.54 16.44 1.61
CA ALA A 13 -1.22 15.41 0.82
C ALA A 13 -2.11 14.50 1.68
N GLY A 14 -1.63 14.10 2.87
CA GLY A 14 -2.37 13.29 3.83
C GLY A 14 -3.63 13.98 4.35
N GLU A 15 -3.54 15.27 4.70
CA GLU A 15 -4.69 16.06 5.18
C GLU A 15 -5.79 16.18 4.12
N ARG A 16 -5.41 16.43 2.87
CA ARG A 16 -6.36 16.49 1.75
C ARG A 16 -6.96 15.12 1.45
N LEU A 17 -6.17 14.07 1.54
CA LEU A 17 -6.63 12.69 1.32
C LEU A 17 -7.61 12.26 2.42
N ALA A 18 -7.32 12.60 3.67
CA ALA A 18 -8.20 12.38 4.81
C ALA A 18 -9.54 13.13 4.66
N ALA A 19 -9.50 14.42 4.27
CA ALA A 19 -10.71 15.19 4.00
C ALA A 19 -11.57 14.54 2.90
N GLU A 20 -10.95 14.10 1.81
CA GLU A 20 -11.68 13.42 0.72
C GLU A 20 -12.31 12.09 1.18
N LEU A 21 -11.64 11.32 2.03
CA LEU A 21 -12.18 10.09 2.60
C LEU A 21 -13.40 10.37 3.48
N VAL A 22 -13.32 11.37 4.35
CA VAL A 22 -14.42 11.80 5.22
C VAL A 22 -15.61 12.33 4.40
N ASP A 23 -15.35 13.20 3.42
CA ASP A 23 -16.40 13.78 2.57
C ASP A 23 -17.16 12.72 1.77
N ARG A 24 -16.48 11.62 1.41
CA ARG A 24 -17.09 10.46 0.74
C ARG A 24 -17.75 9.46 1.69
N GLY A 25 -17.69 9.69 3.00
CA GLY A 25 -18.24 8.78 4.01
C GLY A 25 -17.54 7.42 4.03
N VAL A 26 -16.21 7.41 3.82
CA VAL A 26 -15.42 6.18 3.95
C VAL A 26 -15.14 5.93 5.41
N ASP A 27 -15.69 4.84 5.94
CA ASP A 27 -15.34 4.34 7.27
C ASP A 27 -14.18 3.33 7.20
N ALA A 28 -13.37 3.29 8.26
CA ALA A 28 -12.28 2.33 8.41
C ALA A 28 -12.27 1.73 9.82
N ASP A 29 -12.01 0.43 9.94
CA ASP A 29 -11.71 -0.23 11.22
C ASP A 29 -10.20 -0.42 11.40
N LEU A 30 -9.42 -0.20 10.33
CA LEU A 30 -7.98 -0.36 10.26
C LEU A 30 -7.41 0.47 9.09
N VAL A 31 -6.35 1.21 9.33
CA VAL A 31 -5.55 1.86 8.30
C VAL A 31 -4.21 1.15 8.17
N LEU A 32 -3.84 0.78 6.95
CA LEU A 32 -2.56 0.14 6.64
C LEU A 32 -1.73 1.01 5.69
N ALA A 33 -0.60 1.50 6.17
CA ALA A 33 0.32 2.26 5.32
C ALA A 33 1.31 1.34 4.59
N ILE A 34 1.61 1.64 3.33
CA ILE A 34 2.73 1.04 2.59
C ILE A 34 4.02 1.78 2.97
N PRO A 35 5.01 1.12 3.62
CA PRO A 35 6.22 1.81 4.05
C PRO A 35 7.20 2.08 2.89
N ARG A 36 7.94 3.19 2.92
CA ARG A 36 8.03 4.19 4.01
C ARG A 36 7.13 5.39 3.79
N GLY A 37 6.98 5.78 2.53
CA GLY A 37 6.36 7.04 2.11
C GLY A 37 4.92 7.17 2.54
N GLY A 38 4.18 6.07 2.61
CA GLY A 38 2.79 6.04 3.04
C GLY A 38 2.56 6.35 4.52
N LEU A 39 3.54 6.15 5.41
CA LEU A 39 3.33 6.26 6.87
C LEU A 39 2.95 7.67 7.36
N PRO A 40 3.62 8.75 6.93
CA PRO A 40 3.18 10.11 7.25
C PRO A 40 1.73 10.39 6.85
N LEU A 41 1.27 9.86 5.72
CA LEU A 41 -0.10 10.03 5.25
C LEU A 41 -1.05 9.13 6.02
N GLY A 42 -0.65 7.88 6.26
CA GLY A 42 -1.39 6.87 7.00
C GLY A 42 -1.75 7.35 8.40
N ARG A 43 -0.84 8.03 9.11
CA ARG A 43 -1.14 8.63 10.43
C ARG A 43 -2.24 9.67 10.35
N VAL A 44 -2.14 10.61 9.41
CA VAL A 44 -3.14 11.67 9.23
C VAL A 44 -4.51 11.07 8.87
N VAL A 45 -4.52 10.06 7.99
CA VAL A 45 -5.75 9.35 7.60
C VAL A 45 -6.33 8.55 8.78
N ALA A 46 -5.50 7.84 9.53
CA ALA A 46 -5.91 7.07 10.71
C ALA A 46 -6.53 7.97 11.79
N ASP A 47 -5.93 9.13 12.07
CA ASP A 47 -6.45 10.11 13.02
C ASP A 47 -7.81 10.67 12.58
N ALA A 48 -7.96 10.97 11.29
CA ALA A 48 -9.21 11.52 10.75
C ALA A 48 -10.35 10.50 10.71
N LEU A 49 -10.04 9.21 10.55
CA LEU A 49 -11.01 8.12 10.51
C LEU A 49 -11.22 7.43 11.86
N ASP A 50 -10.55 7.89 12.92
CA ASP A 50 -10.57 7.28 14.26
C ASP A 50 -10.28 5.77 14.23
N ALA A 51 -9.25 5.39 13.45
CA ALA A 51 -8.86 4.00 13.22
C ALA A 51 -7.39 3.76 13.61
N PRO A 52 -7.04 2.56 14.08
CA PRO A 52 -5.65 2.23 14.35
C PRO A 52 -4.82 2.18 13.07
N LEU A 53 -3.54 2.57 13.16
CA LEU A 53 -2.58 2.51 12.07
C LEU A 53 -1.61 1.33 12.26
N ASP A 54 -1.41 0.54 11.21
CA ASP A 54 -0.30 -0.40 11.09
C ASP A 54 0.31 -0.34 9.67
N VAL A 55 1.30 -1.17 9.39
CA VAL A 55 1.93 -1.31 8.09
C VAL A 55 1.42 -2.54 7.35
N VAL A 56 1.26 -2.40 6.03
CA VAL A 56 1.18 -3.55 5.13
C VAL A 56 2.52 -3.67 4.39
N ILE A 57 3.22 -4.78 4.65
CA ILE A 57 4.50 -5.09 4.02
C ILE A 57 4.30 -6.29 3.11
N ALA A 58 4.11 -5.98 1.84
CA ALA A 58 3.94 -6.93 0.77
C ALA A 58 5.18 -6.96 -0.13
N SER A 59 5.50 -8.14 -0.65
CA SER A 59 6.44 -8.29 -1.76
C SER A 59 5.85 -9.15 -2.86
N LYS A 60 6.22 -8.86 -4.11
CA LYS A 60 5.74 -9.57 -5.29
C LYS A 60 6.54 -10.85 -5.47
N ILE A 61 5.87 -11.91 -5.88
CA ILE A 61 6.51 -13.11 -6.44
C ILE A 61 6.56 -12.89 -7.95
N GLY A 62 7.75 -12.64 -8.47
CA GLY A 62 7.97 -12.36 -9.90
C GLY A 62 8.07 -13.62 -10.76
N ALA A 63 7.66 -13.53 -12.02
CA ALA A 63 7.75 -14.63 -12.97
C ALA A 63 9.22 -14.97 -13.34
N PRO A 64 9.51 -16.24 -13.69
CA PRO A 64 10.83 -16.64 -14.14
C PRO A 64 11.31 -15.79 -15.32
N GLY A 65 12.48 -15.15 -15.17
CA GLY A 65 13.06 -14.30 -16.22
C GLY A 65 12.36 -12.94 -16.42
N ASN A 66 11.27 -12.65 -15.71
CA ASN A 66 10.60 -11.35 -15.73
C ASN A 66 10.09 -10.97 -14.32
N PRO A 67 10.98 -10.51 -13.41
CA PRO A 67 10.63 -10.20 -12.02
C PRO A 67 9.56 -9.11 -11.86
N GLU A 68 9.37 -8.26 -12.87
CA GLU A 68 8.36 -7.20 -12.82
C GLU A 68 6.94 -7.73 -13.01
N TYR A 69 6.78 -8.84 -13.74
CA TYR A 69 5.50 -9.51 -13.91
C TYR A 69 5.18 -10.36 -12.68
N ALA A 70 4.23 -9.90 -11.86
CA ALA A 70 3.85 -10.58 -10.63
C ALA A 70 2.95 -11.78 -10.93
N ILE A 71 3.38 -12.97 -10.49
CA ILE A 71 2.59 -14.20 -10.49
C ILE A 71 2.05 -14.54 -9.10
N GLY A 72 2.32 -13.67 -8.13
CA GLY A 72 1.85 -13.80 -6.76
C GLY A 72 2.38 -12.66 -5.89
N ALA A 73 2.01 -12.69 -4.62
CA ALA A 73 2.50 -11.79 -3.59
C ALA A 73 2.52 -12.50 -2.23
N VAL A 74 3.39 -12.04 -1.33
CA VAL A 74 3.48 -12.53 0.05
C VAL A 74 3.58 -11.38 1.03
N ALA A 75 2.88 -11.50 2.16
CA ALA A 75 2.96 -10.58 3.29
C ALA A 75 3.80 -11.17 4.43
N SER A 76 4.27 -10.30 5.31
CA SER A 76 5.11 -10.68 6.46
C SER A 76 4.46 -11.68 7.43
N ASP A 77 3.13 -11.70 7.50
CA ASP A 77 2.35 -12.63 8.32
C ASP A 77 2.28 -14.05 7.72
N GLY A 78 2.74 -14.22 6.47
CA GLY A 78 2.66 -15.48 5.73
C GLY A 78 1.43 -15.60 4.84
N SER A 79 0.57 -14.58 4.78
CA SER A 79 -0.50 -14.51 3.78
C SER A 79 0.11 -14.50 2.39
N VAL A 80 -0.46 -15.26 1.46
CA VAL A 80 0.04 -15.42 0.09
C VAL A 80 -1.13 -15.35 -0.86
N TRP A 81 -0.98 -14.55 -1.90
CA TRP A 81 -1.85 -14.56 -3.05
C TRP A 81 -1.07 -15.10 -4.26
N LEU A 82 -1.66 -15.97 -5.06
CA LEU A 82 -1.08 -16.53 -6.28
C LEU A 82 -2.00 -16.29 -7.48
N ASP A 83 -1.39 -16.05 -8.64
CA ASP A 83 -2.10 -15.98 -9.92
C ASP A 83 -2.01 -17.34 -10.61
N ASP A 84 -2.96 -18.22 -10.30
CA ASP A 84 -2.96 -19.60 -10.82
C ASP A 84 -3.00 -19.63 -12.36
N ASP A 85 -3.69 -18.68 -12.99
CA ASP A 85 -3.76 -18.55 -14.45
C ASP A 85 -2.42 -18.12 -15.05
N ALA A 86 -1.74 -17.14 -14.45
CA ALA A 86 -0.41 -16.73 -14.89
C ALA A 86 0.64 -17.83 -14.66
N ILE A 87 0.59 -18.54 -13.53
CA ILE A 87 1.47 -19.66 -13.21
C ILE A 87 1.29 -20.78 -14.24
N ALA A 88 0.05 -21.16 -14.53
CA ALA A 88 -0.27 -22.21 -15.49
C ALA A 88 0.14 -21.83 -16.92
N SER A 89 -0.19 -20.61 -17.36
CA SER A 89 0.11 -20.14 -18.73
C SER A 89 1.60 -19.98 -19.02
N LEU A 90 2.39 -19.61 -18.01
CA LEU A 90 3.84 -19.49 -18.11
C LEU A 90 4.58 -20.82 -17.84
N GLY A 91 3.87 -21.86 -17.41
CA GLY A 91 4.47 -23.15 -17.04
C GLY A 91 5.43 -23.04 -15.87
N VAL A 92 5.14 -22.16 -14.91
CA VAL A 92 5.98 -21.97 -13.71
C VAL A 92 5.83 -23.19 -12.81
N SER A 93 6.94 -23.76 -12.35
CA SER A 93 6.91 -24.92 -11.47
C SER A 93 6.60 -24.53 -10.04
N ASP A 94 5.91 -25.41 -9.30
CA ASP A 94 5.63 -25.24 -7.87
C ASP A 94 6.93 -24.97 -7.08
N GLY A 95 8.01 -25.70 -7.37
CA GLY A 95 9.30 -25.50 -6.73
C GLY A 95 9.96 -24.15 -7.04
N TYR A 96 9.59 -23.48 -8.15
CA TYR A 96 9.97 -22.08 -8.36
C TYR A 96 9.15 -21.17 -7.44
N VAL A 97 7.82 -21.32 -7.44
CA VAL A 97 6.90 -20.50 -6.64
C VAL A 97 7.24 -20.58 -5.15
N GLU A 98 7.46 -21.79 -4.62
CA GLU A 98 7.81 -22.00 -3.22
C GLU A 98 9.13 -21.31 -2.84
N ARG A 99 10.17 -21.43 -3.68
CA ARG A 99 11.47 -20.82 -3.41
C ARG A 99 11.39 -19.30 -3.40
N GLU A 100 10.72 -18.70 -4.39
CA GLU A 100 10.56 -17.25 -4.46
C GLU A 100 9.67 -16.74 -3.31
N ARG A 101 8.58 -17.45 -2.99
CA ARG A 101 7.75 -17.17 -1.81
C ARG A 101 8.60 -17.14 -0.54
N ASP A 102 9.42 -18.16 -0.30
CA ASP A 102 10.23 -18.26 0.91
C ASP A 102 11.36 -17.21 0.95
N HIS A 103 11.86 -16.77 -0.21
CA HIS A 103 12.76 -15.63 -0.32
C HIS A 103 12.08 -14.33 0.09
N GLU A 104 10.94 -14.01 -0.53
CA GLU A 104 10.20 -12.78 -0.30
C GLU A 104 9.57 -12.72 1.11
N LEU A 105 9.13 -13.85 1.64
CA LEU A 105 8.60 -13.95 3.00
C LEU A 105 9.65 -13.60 4.06
N ARG A 106 10.91 -13.99 3.86
CA ARG A 106 11.99 -13.63 4.79
C ARG A 106 12.25 -12.14 4.78
N ALA A 107 12.36 -11.54 3.60
CA ALA A 107 12.59 -10.10 3.46
C ALA A 107 11.43 -9.27 4.07
N THR A 108 10.19 -9.67 3.82
CA THR A 108 9.01 -9.00 4.39
C THR A 108 8.93 -9.15 5.91
N ARG A 109 9.25 -10.33 6.47
CA ARG A 109 9.33 -10.55 7.92
C ARG A 109 10.39 -9.70 8.61
N GLU A 110 11.60 -9.64 8.05
CA GLU A 110 12.67 -8.78 8.58
C GLU A 110 12.25 -7.31 8.60
N LYS A 111 11.66 -6.85 7.49
CA LYS A 111 11.15 -5.47 7.38
C LYS A 111 10.01 -5.22 8.38
N ALA A 112 9.06 -6.15 8.54
CA ALA A 112 7.94 -6.01 9.47
C ALA A 112 8.39 -6.00 10.93
N SER A 113 9.31 -6.90 11.30
CA SER A 113 9.89 -6.93 12.65
C SER A 113 10.55 -5.59 12.99
N ARG A 114 11.26 -4.99 12.02
CA ARG A 114 11.85 -3.66 12.17
C ARG A 114 10.78 -2.59 12.45
N TYR A 115 9.73 -2.48 11.62
CA TYR A 115 8.72 -1.43 11.81
C TYR A 115 7.88 -1.60 13.07
N ARG A 116 7.49 -2.83 13.42
CA ARG A 116 6.59 -3.07 14.56
C ARG A 116 7.28 -3.08 15.91
N GLY A 117 8.61 -3.19 15.94
CA GLY A 117 9.37 -3.19 17.20
C GLY A 117 8.97 -4.32 18.17
N GLY A 118 8.44 -5.43 17.65
CA GLY A 118 7.93 -6.57 18.44
C GLY A 118 6.43 -6.56 18.72
N ARG A 119 5.69 -5.55 18.26
CA ARG A 119 4.21 -5.58 18.26
C ARG A 119 3.67 -6.59 17.25
N ASP A 120 2.57 -7.23 17.60
CA ASP A 120 1.85 -8.12 16.70
C ASP A 120 1.17 -7.32 15.57
N PRO A 121 1.05 -7.90 14.34
CA PRO A 121 0.28 -7.30 13.26
C PRO A 121 -1.19 -7.13 13.65
N LEU A 122 -1.81 -6.06 13.16
CA LEU A 122 -3.26 -5.90 13.28
C LEU A 122 -3.98 -6.82 12.27
N ASP A 123 -4.89 -7.65 12.77
CA ASP A 123 -5.64 -8.62 11.97
C ASP A 123 -6.72 -7.93 11.11
N PRO A 124 -6.67 -8.04 9.76
CA PRO A 124 -7.66 -7.45 8.87
C PRO A 124 -8.97 -8.24 8.76
N THR A 125 -9.08 -9.44 9.34
CA THR A 125 -10.23 -10.33 9.19
C THR A 125 -11.55 -9.65 9.57
N GLY A 126 -12.50 -9.60 8.63
CA GLY A 126 -13.82 -9.01 8.82
C GLY A 126 -13.82 -7.49 9.03
N LYS A 127 -12.73 -6.79 8.69
CA LYS A 127 -12.60 -5.33 8.85
C LYS A 127 -12.74 -4.59 7.53
N ARG A 128 -13.14 -3.32 7.62
CA ARG A 128 -13.00 -2.32 6.56
C ARG A 128 -11.61 -1.71 6.64
N VAL A 129 -10.78 -1.97 5.65
CA VAL A 129 -9.36 -1.59 5.62
C VAL A 129 -9.14 -0.48 4.61
N VAL A 130 -8.46 0.59 5.02
CA VAL A 130 -7.95 1.62 4.12
C VAL A 130 -6.43 1.46 3.98
N VAL A 131 -5.97 1.16 2.77
CA VAL A 131 -4.55 1.09 2.43
C VAL A 131 -4.08 2.46 1.93
N VAL A 132 -2.97 2.97 2.44
CA VAL A 132 -2.46 4.32 2.14
C VAL A 132 -1.03 4.28 1.62
N ASP A 133 -0.74 5.08 0.58
CA ASP A 133 0.62 5.34 0.08
C ASP A 133 0.78 6.80 -0.37
N ASP A 134 2.01 7.29 -0.52
CA ASP A 134 2.29 8.66 -0.98
C ASP A 134 2.09 8.88 -2.50
N GLY A 135 1.87 7.80 -3.23
CA GLY A 135 1.45 7.82 -4.62
C GLY A 135 1.80 6.51 -5.31
N VAL A 136 1.21 6.29 -6.48
CA VAL A 136 1.45 5.07 -7.26
C VAL A 136 2.01 5.43 -8.61
N ALA A 137 3.12 4.79 -8.98
CA ALA A 137 3.70 4.89 -10.32
C ALA A 137 3.24 3.74 -11.20
N THR A 138 3.71 2.52 -10.90
CA THR A 138 3.29 1.29 -11.58
C THR A 138 2.18 0.56 -10.82
N GLY A 139 1.90 0.96 -9.58
CA GLY A 139 0.89 0.33 -8.72
C GLY A 139 1.27 -1.05 -8.17
N SER A 140 2.38 -1.65 -8.60
CA SER A 140 2.64 -3.07 -8.33
C SER A 140 2.74 -3.41 -6.84
N THR A 141 3.31 -2.53 -6.01
CA THR A 141 3.35 -2.69 -4.55
C THR A 141 1.95 -2.55 -3.94
N ALA A 142 1.17 -1.59 -4.41
CA ALA A 142 -0.21 -1.39 -3.95
C ALA A 142 -1.10 -2.57 -4.34
N ILE A 143 -0.98 -3.10 -5.57
CA ILE A 143 -1.69 -4.31 -6.00
C ILE A 143 -1.36 -5.49 -5.08
N ALA A 144 -0.08 -5.73 -4.81
CA ALA A 144 0.35 -6.79 -3.89
C ALA A 144 -0.26 -6.61 -2.50
N ALA A 145 -0.18 -5.41 -1.93
CA ALA A 145 -0.77 -5.09 -0.64
C ALA A 145 -2.29 -5.32 -0.61
N LEU A 146 -3.02 -4.83 -1.61
CA LEU A 146 -4.48 -4.97 -1.70
C LEU A 146 -4.91 -6.43 -1.81
N ARG A 147 -4.25 -7.22 -2.65
CA ARG A 147 -4.53 -8.66 -2.80
C ARG A 147 -4.28 -9.41 -1.49
N LEU A 148 -3.19 -9.09 -0.79
CA LEU A 148 -2.86 -9.73 0.49
C LEU A 148 -3.82 -9.34 1.62
N VAL A 149 -4.22 -8.07 1.70
CA VAL A 149 -5.23 -7.62 2.67
C VAL A 149 -6.57 -8.31 2.40
N ARG A 150 -6.95 -8.49 1.13
CA ARG A 150 -8.15 -9.25 0.76
C ARG A 150 -8.04 -10.72 1.18
N GLU A 151 -6.93 -11.37 0.84
CA GLU A 151 -6.68 -12.78 1.18
C GLU A 151 -6.65 -13.01 2.70
N GLY A 152 -6.18 -12.01 3.46
CA GLY A 152 -6.24 -11.95 4.92
C GLY A 152 -7.66 -11.79 5.49
N GLY A 153 -8.71 -11.79 4.66
CA GLY A 153 -10.10 -11.83 5.11
C GLY A 153 -10.75 -10.47 5.36
N ALA A 154 -10.18 -9.37 4.85
CA ALA A 154 -10.81 -8.06 4.95
C ALA A 154 -12.19 -8.04 4.28
N GLU A 155 -13.19 -7.51 4.99
CA GLU A 155 -14.56 -7.35 4.47
C GLU A 155 -14.56 -6.34 3.31
N ARG A 156 -13.83 -5.23 3.49
CA ARG A 156 -13.72 -4.17 2.49
C ARG A 156 -12.29 -3.66 2.43
N VAL A 157 -11.79 -3.39 1.23
CA VAL A 157 -10.44 -2.85 0.99
C VAL A 157 -10.54 -1.63 0.10
N VAL A 158 -10.15 -0.48 0.63
CA VAL A 158 -10.08 0.80 -0.09
C VAL A 158 -8.62 1.20 -0.22
N LEU A 159 -8.19 1.61 -1.41
CA LEU A 159 -6.91 2.28 -1.60
C LEU A 159 -7.12 3.78 -1.54
N ALA A 160 -6.28 4.50 -0.79
CA ALA A 160 -6.25 5.96 -0.77
C ALA A 160 -4.84 6.46 -1.09
N VAL A 161 -4.69 7.19 -2.19
CA VAL A 161 -3.40 7.73 -2.64
C VAL A 161 -3.54 9.14 -3.19
N PRO A 162 -2.57 10.05 -2.99
CA PRO A 162 -2.68 11.41 -3.51
C PRO A 162 -2.61 11.50 -5.04
N VAL A 163 -1.82 10.62 -5.67
CA VAL A 163 -1.56 10.70 -7.11
C VAL A 163 -1.23 9.35 -7.75
N GLY A 164 -1.69 9.14 -8.98
CA GLY A 164 -1.30 8.01 -9.82
C GLY A 164 -1.70 8.22 -11.29
N PRO A 165 -1.01 7.61 -12.27
CA PRO A 165 -1.40 7.73 -13.67
C PRO A 165 -2.75 7.03 -13.92
N PRO A 166 -3.57 7.51 -14.88
CA PRO A 166 -4.90 6.95 -15.15
C PRO A 166 -4.91 5.43 -15.34
N ASP A 167 -3.99 4.89 -16.14
CA ASP A 167 -3.94 3.45 -16.44
C ASP A 167 -3.68 2.60 -15.18
N THR A 168 -2.77 3.06 -14.31
CA THR A 168 -2.49 2.39 -13.03
C THR A 168 -3.65 2.50 -12.06
N VAL A 169 -4.36 3.63 -12.02
CA VAL A 169 -5.56 3.76 -11.19
C VAL A 169 -6.64 2.79 -11.66
N SER A 170 -6.88 2.69 -12.97
CA SER A 170 -7.84 1.73 -13.52
C SER A 170 -7.47 0.28 -13.23
N GLU A 171 -6.18 -0.06 -13.21
CA GLU A 171 -5.74 -1.39 -12.77
C GLU A 171 -6.01 -1.62 -11.28
N LEU A 172 -5.76 -0.62 -10.42
CA LEU A 172 -6.01 -0.71 -8.98
C LEU A 172 -7.50 -0.83 -8.64
N GLU A 173 -8.38 -0.20 -9.43
CA GLU A 173 -9.85 -0.34 -9.31
C GLU A 173 -10.33 -1.77 -9.57
N SER A 174 -9.53 -2.61 -10.25
CA SER A 174 -9.87 -4.03 -10.46
C SER A 174 -9.55 -4.92 -9.25
N VAL A 175 -8.77 -4.43 -8.27
CA VAL A 175 -8.29 -5.22 -7.12
C VAL A 175 -8.71 -4.64 -5.76
N ALA A 176 -9.33 -3.46 -5.73
CA ALA A 176 -9.88 -2.83 -4.52
C ALA A 176 -11.39 -2.57 -4.67
N ASP A 177 -12.11 -2.44 -3.56
CA ASP A 177 -13.54 -2.06 -3.60
C ASP A 177 -13.74 -0.59 -3.97
N ALA A 178 -12.74 0.25 -3.69
CA ALA A 178 -12.67 1.63 -4.13
C ALA A 178 -11.22 2.11 -4.18
N VAL A 179 -10.94 3.02 -5.11
CA VAL A 179 -9.68 3.77 -5.17
C VAL A 179 -10.00 5.26 -5.03
N ILE A 180 -9.49 5.86 -3.96
CA ILE A 180 -9.58 7.30 -3.70
C ILE A 180 -8.27 7.93 -4.13
N VAL A 181 -8.33 8.71 -5.21
CA VAL A 181 -7.19 9.40 -5.78
C VAL A 181 -7.47 10.89 -5.95
N LEU A 182 -6.60 11.75 -5.42
CA LEU A 182 -6.79 13.20 -5.53
C LEU A 182 -6.43 13.73 -6.92
N ARG A 183 -5.45 13.11 -7.59
CA ARG A 183 -4.96 13.55 -8.91
C ARG A 183 -4.61 12.38 -9.83
N THR A 184 -5.11 12.40 -11.06
CA THR A 184 -4.81 11.41 -12.13
C THR A 184 -4.20 12.04 -13.39
N PRO A 185 -2.96 12.53 -13.31
CA PRO A 185 -2.34 13.28 -14.40
C PRO A 185 -1.97 12.38 -15.59
N GLY A 186 -2.33 12.79 -16.81
CA GLY A 186 -1.99 12.05 -18.04
C GLY A 186 -0.49 12.03 -18.37
N SER A 187 0.27 13.05 -17.96
CA SER A 187 1.74 13.06 -18.03
C SER A 187 2.30 12.75 -16.65
N PHE A 188 2.66 11.49 -16.42
CA PHE A 188 3.20 11.02 -15.16
C PHE A 188 4.69 10.68 -15.30
N GLY A 189 5.53 11.33 -14.49
CA GLY A 189 6.96 11.05 -14.41
C GLY A 189 7.27 10.16 -13.20
N ALA A 190 7.26 10.78 -12.03
CA ALA A 190 7.45 10.09 -10.75
C ALA A 190 6.56 10.74 -9.69
N VAL A 191 6.23 9.99 -8.63
CA VAL A 191 5.40 10.47 -7.51
C VAL A 191 5.94 11.80 -6.95
N GLY A 192 7.26 11.90 -6.72
CA GLY A 192 7.88 13.09 -6.16
C GLY A 192 7.74 14.37 -7.00
N ALA A 193 7.40 14.28 -8.28
CA ALA A 193 7.15 15.46 -9.12
C ALA A 193 5.87 16.22 -8.70
N PHE A 194 4.98 15.57 -7.95
CA PHE A 194 3.72 16.15 -7.47
C PHE A 194 3.84 16.76 -6.08
N TYR A 195 5.04 16.83 -5.52
CA TYR A 195 5.32 17.36 -4.18
C TYR A 195 6.37 18.45 -4.25
N ASP A 196 6.13 19.60 -3.63
CA ASP A 196 7.14 20.66 -3.51
C ASP A 196 8.32 20.20 -2.65
N ARG A 197 8.03 19.44 -1.60
CA ARG A 197 9.02 18.75 -0.76
C ARG A 197 8.73 17.26 -0.69
N PHE A 198 9.62 16.45 -1.27
CA PHE A 198 9.53 14.99 -1.29
C PHE A 198 10.80 14.34 -0.75
N GLY A 199 11.19 14.72 0.47
CA GLY A 199 12.35 14.16 1.14
C GLY A 199 12.23 12.65 1.36
N GLN A 200 13.35 11.96 1.50
CA GLN A 200 13.33 10.54 1.85
C GLN A 200 12.85 10.38 3.30
N VAL A 201 11.77 9.64 3.51
CA VAL A 201 11.35 9.19 4.84
C VAL A 201 12.30 8.07 5.27
N THR A 202 12.95 8.23 6.42
CA THR A 202 13.83 7.19 6.97
C THR A 202 13.01 6.10 7.65
N ASP A 203 13.61 4.93 7.91
CA ASP A 203 12.92 3.91 8.71
C ASP A 203 12.62 4.42 10.13
N GLU A 204 13.54 5.17 10.73
CA GLU A 204 13.39 5.75 12.07
C GLU A 204 12.23 6.73 12.11
N GLU A 205 12.16 7.66 11.17
CA GLU A 205 11.05 8.60 11.03
C GLU A 205 9.73 7.85 10.79
N ALA A 206 9.71 6.89 9.86
CA ALA A 206 8.53 6.09 9.56
C ALA A 206 7.98 5.36 10.80
N MET A 207 8.85 4.78 11.64
CA MET A 207 8.44 4.08 12.86
C MET A 207 7.76 5.01 13.88
N THR A 208 8.15 6.28 13.95
CA THR A 208 7.52 7.25 14.88
C THR A 208 6.03 7.46 14.63
N TYR A 209 5.53 7.20 13.42
CA TYR A 209 4.11 7.29 13.09
C TYR A 209 3.29 6.11 13.59
N LEU A 210 3.94 4.96 13.83
CA LEU A 210 3.29 3.75 14.33
C LEU A 210 3.18 3.75 15.85
N ASP A 211 3.98 4.55 16.55
CA ASP A 211 3.86 4.66 18.00
C ASP A 211 2.61 5.47 18.30
N ASP A 212 1.68 4.90 19.08
CA ASP A 212 0.52 5.64 19.55
C ASP A 212 1.03 6.91 20.22
N GLY A 213 0.58 8.07 19.72
CA GLY A 213 0.94 9.35 20.32
C GLY A 213 0.51 9.35 21.78
N ILE A 214 1.49 9.25 22.68
CA ILE A 214 1.49 9.51 24.14
C ILE A 214 0.15 9.28 24.87
#